data_AF-A0A9W9WHN1-F1
#
_entry.id   AF-A0A9W9WHN1-F1
#
_cell.length_a   1.000
_cell.length_b   1.000
_cell.length_c   1.000
_cell.angle_alpha   90.00
_cell.angle_beta   90.00
_cell.angle_gamma   90.00
#
_symmetry.space_group_name_H-M   'P 1'
#
loop_
_entity.id
_entity.type
_entity.pdbx_description
1 polymer ?
#
loop_
_entity_poly.entity_id
_entity_poly.type
_entity_poly.pdbx_seq_one_letter_code
_entity_poly.pdbx_strand_id
1 'polypeptide(L)'
;MQAMLGRADPLRVERRPNPAQVDAYLNEYILQKTPPEIKRALRITPELQGRGFIHELHHTHANRSQLEIQLLCKDSILVVVLGKHWPWSTVSYAYHKIATKEPMVMSMMLASAAREIYRSKLYDDENSLGHLPSTEQSDMDGRAHYGRALSSLREALKQEVKSPQQIEAIFITLWLMIDYENRFGSGASAINIHIRGIETLLYNHIVPLLECHTRPAAITDSQLPWQQPKPHMNVSTLGEHASNSDSATLPPPAGSMDGLAGTCVPLFLLWTLYFFTPAALFFGSGTGRLDTDIFRFFLQSETVNSALSLSELYRLSRQSPSRFWGDGYPMSSQLDDLENLPGLTLYHRSHVVQFKITEMFKHTSGADISFEADSPYQRIANEISTLSIEYDTLLTSAKLSPSCDVAGGRRVMETIFWSAITYYGTVVYFHLCFEDLVARRPEYQTSMLPLTTAVSLVLELGLKLHRSRPRLLVRITWPLFIAGIATSDRIYQDWVSIRLRELGRYGQNYDRISRRFDEISQGGHSYFHGRRERYYLDR
;
A
#
# COMPACT_ATOMS: atom_id res chain seq x y z
N MET A 1 -6.72 -67.25 18.63
CA MET A 1 -7.34 -65.96 18.28
C MET A 1 -7.01 -64.95 19.39
N GLN A 2 -5.75 -64.54 19.59
CA GLN A 2 -4.81 -63.92 18.62
C GLN A 2 -5.52 -62.74 17.93
N ALA A 3 -5.11 -61.48 18.04
CA ALA A 3 -3.90 -60.82 18.56
C ALA A 3 -4.21 -59.30 18.53
N MET A 4 -3.67 -58.37 19.30
CA MET A 4 -2.81 -58.32 20.48
C MET A 4 -2.99 -56.91 21.05
N LEU A 5 -3.34 -56.79 22.34
CA LEU A 5 -3.03 -55.61 23.14
C LEU A 5 -1.55 -55.74 23.55
N GLY A 6 -0.69 -54.83 23.12
CA GLY A 6 0.73 -54.87 23.45
C GLY A 6 1.47 -53.60 23.03
N ARG A 7 1.92 -52.83 24.01
CA ARG A 7 2.78 -51.64 23.94
C ARG A 7 3.89 -51.73 22.88
N ALA A 8 4.04 -50.66 22.09
CA ALA A 8 5.33 -50.23 21.53
C ALA A 8 5.34 -48.70 21.28
N ASP A 9 6.13 -48.01 22.09
CA ASP A 9 6.86 -46.73 21.89
C ASP A 9 6.12 -45.38 21.65
N PRO A 10 6.09 -44.43 22.63
CA PRO A 10 5.55 -43.08 22.46
C PRO A 10 6.55 -42.07 21.85
N LEU A 11 7.51 -42.51 21.02
CA LEU A 11 8.52 -41.63 20.42
C LEU A 11 8.89 -42.04 18.97
N ARG A 12 8.01 -41.79 18.00
CA ARG A 12 8.39 -41.75 16.57
C ARG A 12 7.52 -40.82 15.70
N VAL A 13 7.76 -39.51 15.88
CA VAL A 13 7.97 -38.48 14.83
C VAL A 13 7.19 -38.59 13.51
N GLU A 14 6.32 -37.61 13.25
CA GLU A 14 6.39 -36.80 12.01
C GLU A 14 6.75 -35.36 12.40
N ARG A 15 8.05 -35.07 12.37
CA ARG A 15 8.58 -33.71 12.53
C ARG A 15 8.13 -32.95 11.29
N ARG A 16 7.31 -31.91 11.49
CA ARG A 16 7.10 -30.87 10.48
C ARG A 16 8.47 -30.38 9.99
N PRO A 17 8.65 -30.14 8.68
CA PRO A 17 9.92 -29.67 8.17
C PRO A 17 10.30 -28.38 8.88
N ASN A 18 11.53 -28.34 9.38
CA ASN A 18 12.16 -27.15 9.94
C ASN A 18 12.00 -26.00 8.91
N PRO A 19 11.69 -24.75 9.31
CA PRO A 19 11.71 -23.60 8.41
C PRO A 19 12.97 -23.55 7.52
N ALA A 20 14.13 -23.95 8.04
CA ALA A 20 15.37 -24.08 7.26
C ALA A 20 15.31 -25.16 6.16
N GLN A 21 14.51 -26.22 6.32
CA GLN A 21 14.26 -27.24 5.30
C GLN A 21 13.29 -26.76 4.22
N VAL A 22 12.34 -25.88 4.56
CA VAL A 22 11.45 -25.23 3.58
C VAL A 22 12.22 -24.19 2.76
N ASP A 23 13.11 -23.43 3.40
CA ASP A 23 14.03 -22.51 2.72
C ASP A 23 15.06 -23.26 1.87
N ALA A 24 15.56 -24.42 2.33
CA ALA A 24 16.42 -25.29 1.53
C ALA A 24 15.68 -25.86 0.32
N TYR A 25 14.42 -26.28 0.48
CA TYR A 25 13.58 -26.79 -0.60
C TYR A 25 13.22 -25.71 -1.62
N LEU A 26 12.92 -24.49 -1.18
CA LEU A 26 12.69 -23.34 -2.06
C LEU A 26 13.97 -22.94 -2.79
N ASN A 27 15.11 -22.93 -2.11
CA ASN A 27 16.41 -22.71 -2.75
C ASN A 27 16.74 -23.80 -3.78
N GLU A 28 16.49 -25.08 -3.48
CA GLU A 28 16.66 -26.17 -4.45
C GLU A 28 15.70 -26.06 -5.64
N TYR A 29 14.43 -25.72 -5.40
CA TYR A 29 13.43 -25.56 -6.44
C TYR A 29 13.77 -24.38 -7.37
N ILE A 30 14.20 -23.26 -6.79
CA ILE A 30 14.70 -22.09 -7.52
C ILE A 30 15.95 -22.48 -8.30
N LEU A 31 16.93 -23.12 -7.67
CA LEU A 31 18.16 -23.60 -8.32
C LEU A 31 17.83 -24.55 -9.49
N GLN A 32 16.90 -25.49 -9.34
CA GLN A 32 16.52 -26.42 -10.40
C GLN A 32 15.93 -25.73 -11.63
N LYS A 33 15.09 -24.71 -11.42
CA LYS A 33 14.44 -23.89 -12.47
C LYS A 33 15.34 -22.79 -13.03
N THR A 34 16.51 -22.58 -12.44
CA THR A 34 17.47 -21.60 -12.91
C THR A 34 18.22 -22.14 -14.14
N PRO A 35 18.36 -21.36 -15.24
CA PRO A 35 19.16 -21.71 -16.41
C PRO A 35 20.57 -22.24 -16.07
N PRO A 36 21.10 -23.24 -16.81
CA PRO A 36 22.38 -23.90 -16.50
C PRO A 36 23.59 -22.94 -16.48
N GLU A 37 23.50 -21.80 -17.16
CA GLU A 37 24.50 -20.73 -17.16
C GLU A 37 24.61 -20.03 -15.79
N ILE A 38 23.49 -19.88 -15.06
CA ILE A 38 23.43 -19.25 -13.73
C ILE A 38 23.78 -20.27 -12.64
N LYS A 39 23.47 -21.57 -12.84
CA LYS A 39 23.95 -22.67 -11.96
C LYS A 39 25.48 -22.72 -11.91
N ARG A 40 26.15 -22.37 -13.02
CA ARG A 40 27.61 -22.34 -13.11
C ARG A 40 28.21 -21.15 -12.34
N ALA A 41 27.52 -20.01 -12.29
CA ALA A 41 27.92 -18.84 -11.49
C ALA A 41 27.77 -19.05 -9.97
N LEU A 42 26.74 -19.78 -9.53
CA LEU A 42 26.47 -20.06 -8.11
C LEU A 42 27.45 -21.04 -7.47
N ARG A 43 28.19 -21.85 -8.27
CA ARG A 43 29.23 -22.77 -7.77
C ARG A 43 30.59 -22.11 -7.55
N ILE A 44 30.80 -20.86 -8.00
CA ILE A 44 32.12 -20.21 -7.99
C ILE A 44 32.40 -19.44 -6.68
N THR A 45 31.41 -19.25 -5.81
CA THR A 45 31.59 -18.61 -4.50
C THR A 45 31.61 -19.65 -3.39
N PRO A 46 32.76 -20.31 -3.16
CA PRO A 46 33.52 -20.00 -1.94
C PRO A 46 35.04 -19.87 -2.12
N GLU A 47 35.58 -20.03 -3.34
CA GLU A 47 37.03 -20.03 -3.56
C GLU A 47 37.38 -18.96 -4.60
N LEU A 48 37.79 -17.77 -4.14
CA LEU A 48 38.68 -16.84 -4.86
C LEU A 48 39.02 -15.66 -3.95
N GLN A 49 39.74 -15.96 -2.87
CA GLN A 49 40.69 -15.01 -2.28
C GLN A 49 42.01 -15.20 -3.04
N GLY A 50 42.39 -14.21 -3.86
CA GLY A 50 43.76 -14.07 -4.35
C GLY A 50 43.95 -14.28 -5.86
N ARG A 51 44.53 -13.22 -6.46
CA ARG A 51 45.17 -13.11 -7.78
C ARG A 51 44.24 -12.90 -8.98
N GLY A 52 44.49 -11.76 -9.63
CA GLY A 52 43.76 -11.27 -10.78
C GLY A 52 44.08 -12.03 -12.06
N PHE A 53 43.09 -12.05 -12.94
CA PHE A 53 43.26 -12.12 -14.37
C PHE A 53 42.15 -11.28 -15.02
N ILE A 54 42.58 -10.30 -15.81
CA ILE A 54 41.77 -9.50 -16.72
C ILE A 54 41.67 -10.31 -18.01
N HIS A 55 40.49 -10.84 -18.33
CA HIS A 55 39.88 -10.90 -19.67
C HIS A 55 38.54 -11.66 -19.58
N GLU A 56 37.60 -11.31 -20.47
CA GLU A 56 36.18 -11.72 -20.54
C GLU A 56 35.20 -10.97 -19.62
N LEU A 57 34.92 -9.72 -20.00
CA LEU A 57 33.98 -8.82 -19.30
C LEU A 57 32.93 -8.26 -20.27
N HIS A 58 32.02 -9.10 -20.78
CA HIS A 58 30.82 -8.58 -21.47
C HIS A 58 29.51 -9.34 -21.17
N HIS A 59 29.55 -10.53 -20.56
CA HIS A 59 28.33 -11.30 -20.22
C HIS A 59 28.00 -11.40 -18.71
N THR A 60 28.87 -10.89 -17.82
CA THR A 60 28.71 -11.01 -16.35
C THR A 60 28.03 -9.80 -15.69
N HIS A 61 27.91 -8.66 -16.37
CA HIS A 61 27.29 -7.45 -15.79
C HIS A 61 25.76 -7.57 -15.61
N ALA A 62 25.06 -8.24 -16.54
CA ALA A 62 23.60 -8.37 -16.49
C ALA A 62 23.10 -9.21 -15.30
N ASN A 63 23.79 -10.31 -14.99
CA ASN A 63 23.43 -11.20 -13.88
C ASN A 63 23.76 -10.59 -12.51
N ARG A 64 24.83 -9.78 -12.42
CA ARG A 64 25.19 -9.08 -11.18
C ARG A 64 24.20 -7.95 -10.86
N SER A 65 23.79 -7.18 -11.87
CA SER A 65 22.75 -6.17 -11.70
C SER A 65 21.41 -6.80 -11.30
N GLN A 66 21.00 -7.92 -11.89
CA GLN A 66 19.69 -8.51 -11.58
C GLN A 66 19.60 -9.06 -10.14
N LEU A 67 20.69 -9.63 -9.62
CA LEU A 67 20.77 -10.11 -8.23
C LEU A 67 20.79 -8.92 -7.24
N GLU A 68 21.55 -7.87 -7.55
CA GLU A 68 21.59 -6.63 -6.76
C GLU A 68 20.21 -5.95 -6.74
N ILE A 69 19.52 -5.87 -7.88
CA ILE A 69 18.16 -5.30 -7.99
C ILE A 69 17.16 -6.11 -7.20
N GLN A 70 17.23 -7.44 -7.24
CA GLN A 70 16.32 -8.31 -6.49
C GLN A 70 16.48 -8.13 -4.98
N LEU A 71 17.74 -8.09 -4.50
CA LEU A 71 18.04 -7.78 -3.10
C LEU A 71 17.52 -6.40 -2.73
N LEU A 72 17.70 -5.43 -3.62
CA LEU A 72 17.26 -4.07 -3.36
C LEU A 72 15.74 -3.91 -3.30
N CYS A 73 15.01 -4.58 -4.19
CA CYS A 73 13.56 -4.51 -4.23
C CYS A 73 12.94 -5.25 -3.04
N LYS A 74 13.54 -6.37 -2.61
CA LYS A 74 13.09 -7.13 -1.44
C LYS A 74 13.14 -6.29 -0.16
N ASP A 75 14.23 -5.55 0.01
CA ASP A 75 14.45 -4.73 1.21
C ASP A 75 13.99 -3.27 1.04
N SER A 76 13.37 -2.90 -0.08
CA SER A 76 12.87 -1.54 -0.29
C SER A 76 11.76 -1.19 0.69
N ILE A 77 11.74 0.08 1.11
CA ILE A 77 10.67 0.64 1.93
C ILE A 77 9.28 0.54 1.26
N LEU A 78 9.22 0.42 -0.08
CA LEU A 78 7.97 0.20 -0.80
C LEU A 78 7.25 -1.09 -0.37
N VAL A 79 8.01 -2.15 -0.08
CA VAL A 79 7.43 -3.42 0.42
C VAL A 79 6.77 -3.19 1.78
N VAL A 80 7.40 -2.40 2.63
CA VAL A 80 6.88 -2.04 3.94
C VAL A 80 5.62 -1.18 3.83
N VAL A 81 5.65 -0.14 2.99
CA VAL A 81 4.52 0.77 2.78
C VAL A 81 3.28 0.04 2.27
N LEU A 82 3.45 -0.85 1.27
CA LEU A 82 2.34 -1.61 0.67
C LEU A 82 1.91 -2.82 1.52
N GLY A 83 2.67 -3.14 2.57
CA GLY A 83 2.20 -3.86 3.75
C GLY A 83 2.20 -5.39 3.71
N LYS A 84 2.24 -6.03 2.53
CA LYS A 84 2.48 -7.48 2.42
C LYS A 84 3.95 -7.76 2.21
N HIS A 85 4.47 -8.72 2.97
CA HIS A 85 5.89 -9.09 2.93
C HIS A 85 6.23 -9.89 1.66
N TRP A 86 7.50 -9.85 1.28
CA TRP A 86 8.06 -10.70 0.23
C TRP A 86 7.90 -12.19 0.57
N PRO A 87 7.72 -13.12 -0.40
CA PRO A 87 7.72 -12.93 -1.85
C PRO A 87 6.34 -12.68 -2.48
N TRP A 88 5.28 -12.60 -1.67
CA TRP A 88 3.90 -12.56 -2.17
C TRP A 88 3.31 -11.15 -2.20
N SER A 89 4.15 -10.14 -2.01
CA SER A 89 3.77 -8.73 -2.05
C SER A 89 3.44 -8.24 -3.46
N THR A 90 2.70 -7.13 -3.55
CA THR A 90 2.42 -6.46 -4.81
C THR A 90 3.69 -5.95 -5.50
N VAL A 91 4.69 -5.52 -4.71
CA VAL A 91 6.01 -5.11 -5.24
C VAL A 91 6.73 -6.30 -5.86
N SER A 92 6.69 -7.46 -5.20
CA SER A 92 7.27 -8.70 -5.73
C SER A 92 6.58 -9.13 -7.02
N TYR A 93 5.25 -9.02 -7.08
CA TYR A 93 4.49 -9.29 -8.30
C TYR A 93 4.90 -8.32 -9.43
N ALA A 94 4.88 -7.02 -9.15
CA ALA A 94 5.28 -6.00 -10.12
C ALA A 94 6.71 -6.26 -10.65
N TYR A 95 7.64 -6.66 -9.79
CA TYR A 95 8.99 -7.06 -10.18
C TYR A 95 9.02 -8.29 -11.08
N HIS A 96 8.49 -9.43 -10.61
CA HIS A 96 8.69 -10.71 -11.28
C HIS A 96 7.77 -10.94 -12.49
N LYS A 97 6.61 -10.28 -12.55
CA LYS A 97 5.58 -10.54 -13.57
C LYS A 97 5.41 -9.42 -14.58
N ILE A 98 5.63 -8.18 -14.16
CA ILE A 98 5.40 -6.99 -15.00
C ILE A 98 6.73 -6.40 -15.45
N ALA A 99 7.64 -6.04 -14.53
CA ALA A 99 8.90 -5.37 -14.84
C ALA A 99 9.81 -6.17 -15.77
N THR A 100 9.76 -7.50 -15.73
CA THR A 100 10.50 -8.37 -16.66
C THR A 100 10.04 -8.26 -18.11
N LYS A 101 8.83 -7.73 -18.35
CA LYS A 101 8.20 -7.58 -19.68
C LYS A 101 8.07 -6.12 -20.10
N GLU A 102 7.94 -5.22 -19.13
CA GLU A 102 7.60 -3.82 -19.31
C GLU A 102 8.76 -2.91 -18.84
N PRO A 103 9.61 -2.40 -19.77
CA PRO A 103 10.82 -1.66 -19.42
C PRO A 103 10.56 -0.40 -18.59
N MET A 104 9.40 0.23 -18.74
CA MET A 104 9.02 1.41 -17.95
C MET A 104 8.86 1.09 -16.46
N VAL A 105 8.26 -0.07 -16.14
CA VAL A 105 8.07 -0.51 -14.76
C VAL A 105 9.43 -0.87 -14.15
N MET A 106 10.26 -1.62 -14.87
CA MET A 106 11.63 -1.92 -14.42
C MET A 106 12.43 -0.63 -14.17
N SER A 107 12.36 0.33 -15.08
CA SER A 107 13.06 1.61 -14.94
C SER A 107 12.59 2.38 -13.69
N MET A 108 11.29 2.37 -13.36
CA MET A 108 10.81 3.01 -12.13
C MET A 108 11.23 2.27 -10.85
N MET A 109 11.25 0.93 -10.88
CA MET A 109 11.77 0.15 -9.75
C MET A 109 13.23 0.47 -9.51
N LEU A 110 14.05 0.55 -10.58
CA LEU A 110 15.46 0.94 -10.52
C LEU A 110 15.68 2.38 -10.06
N ALA A 111 14.85 3.31 -10.50
CA ALA A 111 14.93 4.70 -10.08
C ALA A 111 14.70 4.85 -8.57
N SER A 112 13.64 4.21 -8.06
CA SER A 112 13.29 4.21 -6.63
C SER A 112 14.38 3.55 -5.78
N ALA A 113 14.84 2.40 -6.25
CA ALA A 113 15.95 1.63 -5.72
C ALA A 113 17.23 2.48 -5.54
N ALA A 114 17.74 3.03 -6.64
CA ALA A 114 18.98 3.81 -6.62
C ALA A 114 18.90 5.02 -5.69
N ARG A 115 17.75 5.72 -5.66
CA ARG A 115 17.53 6.88 -4.78
C ARG A 115 17.40 6.49 -3.32
N GLU A 116 16.81 5.35 -2.99
CA GLU A 116 16.74 4.85 -1.62
C GLU A 116 18.13 4.50 -1.08
N ILE A 117 18.99 3.84 -1.88
CA ILE A 117 20.40 3.59 -1.52
C ILE A 117 21.13 4.90 -1.29
N TYR A 118 21.02 5.84 -2.24
CA TYR A 118 21.68 7.14 -2.16
C TYR A 118 21.29 7.87 -0.87
N ARG A 119 20.00 7.87 -0.54
CA ARG A 119 19.48 8.50 0.68
C ARG A 119 19.92 7.82 1.95
N SER A 120 19.97 6.49 2.00
CA SER A 120 20.51 5.79 3.17
C SER A 120 21.98 6.13 3.39
N LYS A 121 22.80 6.12 2.32
CA LYS A 121 24.22 6.47 2.41
C LYS A 121 24.42 7.90 2.91
N LEU A 122 23.69 8.86 2.32
CA LEU A 122 23.75 10.25 2.75
C LEU A 122 23.41 10.42 4.24
N TYR A 123 22.39 9.71 4.71
CA TYR A 123 22.00 9.72 6.12
C TYR A 123 23.07 9.10 7.03
N ASP A 124 23.66 7.98 6.63
CA ASP A 124 24.71 7.32 7.41
C ASP A 124 26.00 8.17 7.45
N ASP A 125 26.30 8.89 6.36
CA ASP A 125 27.43 9.83 6.23
C ASP A 125 27.22 11.10 7.06
N GLU A 126 26.04 11.74 7.04
CA GLU A 126 25.75 12.92 7.89
C GLU A 126 25.90 12.60 9.39
N ASN A 127 25.70 11.34 9.78
CA ASN A 127 25.86 10.87 11.15
C ASN A 127 27.26 10.30 11.44
N SER A 128 28.14 10.20 10.44
CA SER A 128 29.51 9.66 10.57
C SER A 128 30.54 10.75 10.31
N LEU A 129 31.57 10.89 11.16
CA LEU A 129 32.67 11.88 11.01
C LEU A 129 33.64 11.60 9.83
N GLY A 130 33.20 10.89 8.78
CA GLY A 130 34.04 10.29 7.73
C GLY A 130 33.86 10.89 6.32
N HIS A 131 34.95 10.88 5.55
CA HIS A 131 35.13 11.52 4.24
C HIS A 131 34.33 10.86 3.09
N LEU A 132 33.79 11.70 2.20
CA LEU A 132 32.97 11.40 1.01
C LEU A 132 33.58 10.39 0.01
N PRO A 133 32.89 9.28 -0.32
CA PRO A 133 33.12 8.54 -1.56
C PRO A 133 31.97 8.74 -2.56
N SER A 134 32.27 9.35 -3.72
CA SER A 134 31.49 9.40 -4.97
C SER A 134 29.96 9.24 -4.88
N THR A 135 29.31 10.05 -4.03
CA THR A 135 27.87 9.98 -3.74
C THR A 135 27.00 10.38 -4.93
N GLU A 136 27.56 11.15 -5.87
CA GLU A 136 26.85 11.70 -7.04
C GLU A 136 26.40 10.63 -8.05
N GLN A 137 27.11 9.49 -8.16
CA GLN A 137 26.83 8.50 -9.19
C GLN A 137 25.45 7.84 -9.01
N SER A 138 25.11 7.38 -7.79
CA SER A 138 23.80 6.76 -7.53
C SER A 138 22.63 7.74 -7.66
N ASP A 139 22.88 9.02 -7.43
CA ASP A 139 21.89 10.08 -7.62
C ASP A 139 21.60 10.32 -9.12
N MET A 140 22.67 10.36 -9.92
CA MET A 140 22.57 10.44 -11.38
C MET A 140 21.91 9.20 -11.98
N ASP A 141 22.25 8.00 -11.50
CA ASP A 141 21.67 6.74 -11.95
C ASP A 141 20.15 6.72 -11.69
N GLY A 142 19.72 7.14 -10.49
CA GLY A 142 18.30 7.22 -10.13
C GLY A 142 17.50 8.15 -11.03
N ARG A 143 18.04 9.33 -11.35
CA ARG A 143 17.41 10.28 -12.29
C ARG A 143 17.39 9.76 -13.74
N ALA A 144 18.46 9.11 -14.18
CA ALA A 144 18.54 8.53 -15.52
C ALA A 144 17.48 7.44 -15.73
N HIS A 145 17.29 6.56 -14.73
CA HIS A 145 16.24 5.55 -14.76
C HIS A 145 14.83 6.16 -14.75
N TYR A 146 14.59 7.19 -13.94
CA TYR A 146 13.32 7.92 -13.95
C TYR A 146 13.02 8.54 -15.33
N GLY A 147 14.00 9.21 -15.94
CA GLY A 147 13.86 9.79 -17.28
C GLY A 147 13.59 8.74 -18.36
N ARG A 148 14.24 7.57 -18.28
CA ARG A 148 13.96 6.43 -19.17
C ARG A 148 12.53 5.92 -19.01
N ALA A 149 12.06 5.77 -17.77
CA ALA A 149 10.69 5.36 -17.49
C ALA A 149 9.67 6.34 -18.08
N LEU A 150 9.89 7.65 -17.91
CA LEU A 150 9.03 8.69 -18.46
C LEU A 150 8.99 8.67 -19.99
N SER A 151 10.14 8.47 -20.65
CA SER A 151 10.19 8.32 -22.10
C SER A 151 9.39 7.10 -22.56
N SER A 152 9.57 5.94 -21.92
CA SER A 152 8.85 4.71 -22.27
C SER A 152 7.34 4.83 -21.99
N LEU A 153 6.94 5.47 -20.89
CA LEU A 153 5.55 5.77 -20.58
C LEU A 153 4.90 6.62 -21.67
N ARG A 154 5.59 7.68 -22.12
CA ARG A 154 5.10 8.52 -23.22
C ARG A 154 4.84 7.73 -24.49
N GLU A 155 5.73 6.80 -24.84
CA GLU A 155 5.53 5.94 -26.01
C GLU A 155 4.36 4.95 -25.81
N ALA A 156 4.22 4.36 -24.62
CA ALA A 156 3.10 3.47 -24.29
C ALA A 156 1.73 4.19 -24.35
N LEU A 157 1.70 5.48 -24.01
CA LEU A 157 0.47 6.28 -24.04
C LEU A 157 -0.02 6.60 -25.46
N LYS A 158 0.87 6.62 -26.48
CA LYS A 158 0.51 6.91 -27.88
C LYS A 158 -0.42 5.88 -28.51
N GLN A 159 -0.48 4.66 -27.97
CA GLN A 159 -1.36 3.61 -28.49
C GLN A 159 -2.81 3.91 -28.10
N GLU A 160 -3.72 3.98 -29.08
CA GLU A 160 -5.13 4.30 -28.82
C GLU A 160 -5.85 3.17 -28.08
N VAL A 161 -5.66 1.93 -28.53
CA VAL A 161 -6.20 0.72 -27.89
C VAL A 161 -5.13 0.10 -27.00
N LYS A 162 -5.46 -0.11 -25.73
CA LYS A 162 -4.56 -0.67 -24.72
C LYS A 162 -5.15 -1.96 -24.16
N SER A 163 -4.34 -3.02 -24.08
CA SER A 163 -4.74 -4.25 -23.40
C SER A 163 -4.80 -4.06 -21.88
N PRO A 164 -5.52 -4.92 -21.12
CA PRO A 164 -5.53 -4.87 -19.66
C PRO A 164 -4.12 -4.95 -19.04
N GLN A 165 -3.21 -5.72 -19.64
CA GLN A 165 -1.82 -5.85 -19.17
C GLN A 165 -1.02 -4.56 -19.41
N GLN A 166 -1.24 -3.89 -20.55
CA GLN A 166 -0.62 -2.59 -20.81
C GLN A 166 -1.16 -1.53 -19.85
N ILE A 167 -2.47 -1.52 -19.57
CA ILE A 167 -3.08 -0.63 -18.59
C ILE A 167 -2.50 -0.88 -17.20
N GLU A 168 -2.35 -2.15 -16.79
CA GLU A 168 -1.72 -2.53 -15.52
C GLU A 168 -0.29 -1.97 -15.44
N ALA A 169 0.52 -2.16 -16.49
CA ALA A 169 1.90 -1.67 -16.51
C ALA A 169 2.00 -0.14 -16.47
N ILE A 170 1.15 0.56 -17.24
CA ILE A 170 1.07 2.03 -17.23
C ILE A 170 0.67 2.52 -15.84
N PHE A 171 -0.32 1.89 -15.21
CA PHE A 171 -0.81 2.28 -13.89
C PHE A 171 0.25 2.09 -12.80
N ILE A 172 0.94 0.93 -12.79
CA ILE A 172 2.07 0.69 -11.87
C ILE A 172 3.14 1.76 -12.07
N THR A 173 3.47 2.09 -13.32
CA THR A 173 4.48 3.10 -13.64
C THR A 173 4.11 4.46 -13.07
N LEU A 174 2.87 4.93 -13.30
CA LEU A 174 2.38 6.20 -12.76
C LEU A 174 2.36 6.22 -11.23
N TRP A 175 1.92 5.13 -10.61
CA TRP A 175 1.92 5.02 -9.15
C TRP A 175 3.34 5.11 -8.58
N LEU A 176 4.29 4.39 -9.17
CA LEU A 176 5.71 4.47 -8.78
C LEU A 176 6.29 5.86 -9.02
N MET A 177 5.85 6.59 -10.05
CA MET A 177 6.25 7.98 -10.27
C MET A 177 5.70 8.91 -9.19
N ILE A 178 4.45 8.73 -8.74
CA ILE A 178 3.89 9.48 -7.61
C ILE A 178 4.70 9.23 -6.34
N ASP A 179 4.98 7.96 -6.02
CA ASP A 179 5.80 7.61 -4.86
C ASP A 179 7.22 8.17 -4.97
N TYR A 180 7.85 8.07 -6.15
CA TYR A 180 9.17 8.64 -6.41
C TYR A 180 9.19 10.15 -6.19
N GLU A 181 8.24 10.89 -6.78
CA GLU A 181 8.17 12.34 -6.64
C GLU A 181 7.87 12.77 -5.20
N ASN A 182 7.06 11.99 -4.50
CA ASN A 182 6.84 12.18 -3.07
C ASN A 182 8.15 12.01 -2.30
N ARG A 183 8.80 10.86 -2.40
CA ARG A 183 9.97 10.56 -1.58
C ARG A 183 11.20 11.36 -1.97
N PHE A 184 11.40 11.62 -3.25
CA PHE A 184 12.68 12.09 -3.78
C PHE A 184 12.60 13.34 -4.65
N GLY A 185 11.39 13.74 -5.04
CA GLY A 185 11.14 14.83 -5.97
C GLY A 185 11.05 16.21 -5.31
N SER A 186 10.76 17.22 -6.13
CA SER A 186 10.76 18.62 -5.71
C SER A 186 9.45 19.11 -5.06
N GLY A 187 8.37 18.32 -5.10
CA GLY A 187 7.14 18.62 -4.36
C GLY A 187 5.84 18.28 -5.10
N ALA A 188 4.74 18.90 -4.68
CA ALA A 188 3.38 18.58 -5.12
C ALA A 188 3.09 18.80 -6.62
N SER A 189 3.83 19.69 -7.28
CA SER A 189 3.62 19.97 -8.71
C SER A 189 3.89 18.76 -9.60
N ALA A 190 4.98 18.03 -9.35
CA ALA A 190 5.33 16.83 -10.11
C ALA A 190 4.37 15.67 -9.81
N ILE A 191 3.98 15.51 -8.54
CA ILE A 191 2.95 14.55 -8.12
C ILE A 191 1.63 14.82 -8.86
N ASN A 192 1.19 16.07 -8.94
CA ASN A 192 -0.06 16.47 -9.61
C ASN A 192 -0.10 16.11 -11.09
N ILE A 193 1.03 16.16 -11.80
CA ILE A 193 1.09 15.75 -13.21
C ILE A 193 0.74 14.27 -13.35
N HIS A 194 1.31 13.42 -12.50
CA HIS A 194 1.07 11.98 -12.54
C HIS A 194 -0.33 11.60 -12.05
N ILE A 195 -0.89 12.34 -11.09
CA ILE A 195 -2.27 12.19 -10.63
C ILE A 195 -3.25 12.41 -11.77
N ARG A 196 -3.10 13.49 -12.54
CA ARG A 196 -3.95 13.75 -13.72
C ARG A 196 -3.86 12.62 -14.75
N GLY A 197 -2.68 12.02 -14.88
CA GLY A 197 -2.49 10.79 -15.67
C GLY A 197 -3.33 9.62 -15.15
N ILE A 198 -3.31 9.40 -13.83
CA ILE A 198 -4.14 8.39 -13.16
C ILE A 198 -5.64 8.68 -13.34
N GLU A 199 -6.08 9.92 -13.17
CA GLU A 199 -7.48 10.33 -13.38
C GLU A 199 -7.93 10.04 -14.80
N THR A 200 -7.11 10.44 -15.79
CA THR A 200 -7.42 10.19 -17.20
C THR A 200 -7.54 8.70 -17.49
N LEU A 201 -6.65 7.86 -16.94
CA LEU A 201 -6.76 6.40 -17.07
C LEU A 201 -7.97 5.85 -16.32
N LEU A 202 -8.27 6.43 -15.15
CA LEU A 202 -9.38 6.00 -14.31
C LEU A 202 -10.69 6.09 -15.06
N TYR A 203 -11.00 7.27 -15.60
CA TYR A 203 -12.25 7.54 -16.30
C TYR A 203 -12.33 6.82 -17.66
N ASN A 204 -11.25 6.80 -18.43
CA ASN A 204 -11.29 6.31 -19.81
C ASN A 204 -11.11 4.79 -19.94
N HIS A 205 -10.48 4.13 -18.96
CA HIS A 205 -10.09 2.73 -19.09
C HIS A 205 -10.43 1.89 -17.86
N ILE A 206 -10.10 2.36 -16.65
CA ILE A 206 -10.19 1.51 -15.44
C ILE A 206 -11.64 1.32 -15.01
N VAL A 207 -12.42 2.39 -14.86
CA VAL A 207 -13.83 2.29 -14.45
C VAL A 207 -14.62 1.45 -15.44
N PRO A 208 -14.58 1.70 -16.78
CA PRO A 208 -15.30 0.86 -17.74
C PRO A 208 -14.93 -0.63 -17.67
N LEU A 209 -13.63 -0.94 -17.51
CA LEU A 209 -13.17 -2.32 -17.43
C LEU A 209 -13.53 -3.00 -16.11
N LEU A 210 -13.58 -2.27 -14.99
CA LEU A 210 -13.99 -2.84 -13.71
C LEU A 210 -15.51 -3.02 -13.60
N GLU A 211 -16.30 -2.09 -14.13
CA GLU A 211 -17.78 -2.17 -14.12
C GLU A 211 -18.32 -3.31 -14.99
N CYS A 212 -17.62 -3.69 -16.06
CA CYS A 212 -17.98 -4.84 -16.89
C CYS A 212 -18.03 -6.15 -16.07
N HIS A 213 -17.25 -6.25 -14.98
CA HIS A 213 -17.18 -7.43 -14.13
C HIS A 213 -18.20 -7.43 -12.97
N THR A 214 -18.83 -6.29 -12.67
CA THR A 214 -19.78 -6.16 -11.55
C THR A 214 -21.24 -6.32 -11.96
N ARG A 215 -21.55 -6.40 -13.27
CA ARG A 215 -22.90 -6.72 -13.75
C ARG A 215 -23.18 -8.22 -13.61
N PRO A 216 -24.24 -8.64 -12.88
CA PRO A 216 -24.74 -10.00 -12.96
C PRO A 216 -25.16 -10.28 -14.42
N ALA A 217 -24.82 -11.46 -14.94
CA ALA A 217 -25.37 -11.91 -16.21
C ALA A 217 -26.90 -11.82 -16.11
N ALA A 218 -27.53 -11.01 -16.97
CA ALA A 218 -28.98 -10.95 -17.05
C ALA A 218 -29.46 -12.38 -17.33
N ILE A 219 -30.19 -12.95 -16.39
CA ILE A 219 -30.98 -14.15 -16.64
C ILE A 219 -32.00 -13.72 -17.69
N THR A 220 -31.73 -14.04 -18.96
CA THR A 220 -32.74 -13.93 -20.00
C THR A 220 -33.89 -14.83 -19.59
N ASP A 221 -35.00 -14.17 -19.25
CA ASP A 221 -36.27 -14.75 -18.87
C ASP A 221 -36.89 -15.44 -20.10
N SER A 222 -36.35 -16.60 -20.47
CA SER A 222 -36.98 -17.50 -21.43
C SER A 222 -37.88 -18.45 -20.65
N GLN A 223 -39.13 -18.03 -20.49
CA GLN A 223 -40.24 -18.90 -20.09
C GLN A 223 -40.25 -20.18 -20.94
N LEU A 224 -40.10 -21.35 -20.31
CA LEU A 224 -40.73 -22.60 -20.73
C LEU A 224 -40.82 -23.57 -19.54
N PRO A 225 -41.89 -24.39 -19.44
CA PRO A 225 -42.34 -24.99 -18.19
C PRO A 225 -41.51 -26.21 -17.75
N TRP A 226 -41.37 -26.32 -16.44
CA TRP A 226 -40.82 -27.44 -15.68
C TRP A 226 -41.14 -28.83 -16.25
N GLN A 227 -40.12 -29.51 -16.78
CA GLN A 227 -40.09 -30.96 -16.87
C GLN A 227 -38.87 -31.50 -16.11
N GLN A 228 -39.15 -32.39 -15.16
CA GLN A 228 -38.18 -33.06 -14.31
C GLN A 228 -37.15 -33.85 -15.13
N PRO A 229 -35.86 -33.88 -14.73
CA PRO A 229 -34.87 -34.71 -15.41
C PRO A 229 -34.96 -36.17 -14.94
N LYS A 230 -35.19 -37.09 -15.87
CA LYS A 230 -34.89 -38.53 -15.68
C LYS A 230 -33.42 -38.79 -16.05
N PRO A 231 -32.70 -39.65 -15.30
CA PRO A 231 -31.30 -39.93 -15.56
C PRO A 231 -31.17 -41.07 -16.59
N HIS A 232 -30.44 -40.85 -17.67
CA HIS A 232 -29.90 -41.96 -18.48
C HIS A 232 -28.51 -41.62 -19.00
N MET A 233 -27.52 -42.42 -18.57
CA MET A 233 -26.22 -42.57 -19.20
C MET A 233 -26.36 -43.27 -20.56
N ASN A 234 -25.58 -42.85 -21.56
CA ASN A 234 -24.74 -43.76 -22.37
C ASN A 234 -23.78 -43.02 -23.33
N VAL A 235 -22.48 -43.23 -23.07
CA VAL A 235 -21.35 -43.67 -23.93
C VAL A 235 -21.43 -43.52 -25.47
N SER A 236 -20.40 -42.83 -25.99
CA SER A 236 -19.65 -42.93 -27.28
C SER A 236 -20.36 -42.82 -28.64
N THR A 237 -19.87 -41.91 -29.50
CA THR A 237 -19.13 -42.23 -30.75
C THR A 237 -18.59 -40.99 -31.48
N LEU A 238 -17.51 -41.24 -32.24
CA LEU A 238 -16.71 -40.39 -33.10
C LEU A 238 -17.50 -39.86 -34.33
N GLY A 239 -17.19 -38.64 -34.80
CA GLY A 239 -17.65 -38.15 -36.11
C GLY A 239 -17.13 -36.75 -36.44
N GLU A 240 -16.21 -36.68 -37.39
CA GLU A 240 -15.74 -35.45 -38.04
C GLU A 240 -16.85 -34.77 -38.84
N HIS A 241 -16.89 -33.44 -38.89
CA HIS A 241 -16.99 -32.65 -40.14
C HIS A 241 -16.90 -31.14 -39.86
N ALA A 242 -16.08 -30.47 -40.66
CA ALA A 242 -15.86 -29.04 -40.70
C ALA A 242 -17.06 -28.26 -41.28
N SER A 243 -17.31 -27.04 -40.81
CA SER A 243 -17.60 -25.88 -41.67
C SER A 243 -17.74 -24.59 -40.86
N ASN A 244 -17.25 -23.52 -41.50
CA ASN A 244 -17.19 -22.12 -41.07
C ASN A 244 -18.53 -21.54 -40.60
N SER A 245 -18.48 -20.70 -39.56
CA SER A 245 -19.19 -19.41 -39.53
C SER A 245 -18.76 -18.54 -38.35
N ASP A 246 -18.39 -17.30 -38.66
CA ASP A 246 -18.47 -16.06 -37.89
C ASP A 246 -18.38 -16.15 -36.36
N SER A 247 -17.18 -15.88 -35.83
CA SER A 247 -16.98 -15.61 -34.41
C SER A 247 -17.55 -14.22 -34.08
N ALA A 248 -18.86 -14.15 -33.90
CA ALA A 248 -19.48 -13.12 -33.08
C ALA A 248 -18.97 -13.33 -31.65
N THR A 249 -18.23 -12.34 -31.14
CA THR A 249 -17.62 -12.31 -29.81
C THR A 249 -18.71 -12.50 -28.75
N LEU A 250 -18.89 -13.73 -28.29
CA LEU A 250 -19.71 -14.01 -27.12
C LEU A 250 -19.04 -13.32 -25.92
N PRO A 251 -19.82 -12.64 -25.06
CA PRO A 251 -19.28 -12.12 -23.81
C PRO A 251 -18.68 -13.28 -23.00
N PRO A 252 -17.51 -13.09 -22.38
CA PRO A 252 -16.86 -14.15 -21.65
C PRO A 252 -17.77 -14.62 -20.49
N PRO A 253 -17.75 -15.91 -20.15
CA PRO A 253 -18.57 -16.45 -19.06
C PRO A 253 -18.24 -15.73 -17.75
N ALA A 254 -19.27 -15.47 -16.94
CA ALA A 254 -19.11 -14.91 -15.60
C ALA A 254 -18.13 -15.76 -14.79
N GLY A 255 -16.93 -15.23 -14.54
CA GLY A 255 -15.80 -15.95 -13.95
C GLY A 255 -14.53 -16.01 -14.81
N SER A 256 -14.54 -15.48 -16.04
CA SER A 256 -13.29 -15.28 -16.77
C SER A 256 -12.40 -14.26 -16.04
N MET A 257 -11.13 -14.64 -15.82
CA MET A 257 -10.06 -13.80 -15.27
C MET A 257 -9.60 -12.68 -16.24
N ASP A 258 -10.24 -12.56 -17.40
CA ASP A 258 -9.88 -11.63 -18.47
C ASP A 258 -10.35 -10.21 -18.18
N GLY A 259 -9.67 -9.52 -17.26
CA GLY A 259 -9.87 -8.09 -17.06
C GLY A 259 -9.10 -7.49 -15.89
N LEU A 260 -9.24 -6.18 -15.74
CA LEU A 260 -8.46 -5.40 -14.77
C LEU A 260 -8.73 -5.80 -13.31
N ALA A 261 -9.87 -6.42 -13.02
CA ALA A 261 -10.22 -6.95 -11.71
C ALA A 261 -9.31 -8.11 -11.26
N GLY A 262 -8.65 -8.80 -12.20
CA GLY A 262 -7.66 -9.86 -11.94
C GLY A 262 -6.23 -9.36 -11.72
N THR A 263 -6.00 -8.05 -11.87
CA THR A 263 -4.68 -7.41 -11.83
C THR A 263 -4.38 -6.78 -10.46
N CYS A 264 -3.18 -6.20 -10.31
CA CYS A 264 -2.84 -5.40 -9.14
C CYS A 264 -3.41 -3.96 -9.16
N VAL A 265 -4.06 -3.53 -10.24
CA VAL A 265 -4.57 -2.15 -10.39
C VAL A 265 -5.55 -1.75 -9.28
N PRO A 266 -6.57 -2.54 -8.89
CA PRO A 266 -7.46 -2.16 -7.81
C PRO A 266 -6.70 -1.84 -6.53
N LEU A 267 -5.72 -2.67 -6.19
CA LEU A 267 -4.89 -2.49 -5.00
C LEU A 267 -4.06 -1.20 -5.06
N PHE A 268 -3.37 -0.91 -6.18
CA PHE A 268 -2.63 0.34 -6.33
C PHE A 268 -3.56 1.56 -6.32
N LEU A 269 -4.75 1.46 -6.92
CA LEU A 269 -5.74 2.53 -6.92
C LEU A 269 -6.23 2.83 -5.50
N LEU A 270 -6.50 1.80 -4.70
CA LEU A 270 -6.83 1.97 -3.27
C LEU A 270 -5.68 2.65 -2.51
N TRP A 271 -4.43 2.30 -2.80
CA TRP A 271 -3.27 2.96 -2.18
C TRP A 271 -3.11 4.41 -2.61
N THR A 272 -3.40 4.74 -3.87
CA THR A 272 -3.50 6.12 -4.36
C THR A 272 -4.48 6.92 -3.51
N LEU A 273 -5.64 6.36 -3.16
CA LEU A 273 -6.64 7.02 -2.31
C LEU A 273 -6.12 7.33 -0.90
N TYR A 274 -5.35 6.41 -0.29
CA TYR A 274 -4.79 6.59 1.05
C TYR A 274 -3.65 7.62 1.10
N PHE A 275 -2.94 7.78 -0.01
CA PHE A 275 -1.84 8.73 -0.10
C PHE A 275 -2.31 10.19 0.11
N PHE A 276 -3.57 10.50 -0.19
CA PHE A 276 -4.09 11.89 -0.21
C PHE A 276 -4.84 12.34 1.04
N THR A 277 -5.01 11.47 2.04
CA THR A 277 -6.16 11.63 2.95
C THR A 277 -5.99 12.66 4.08
N PRO A 278 -4.76 13.05 4.49
CA PRO A 278 -4.62 14.21 5.40
C PRO A 278 -3.41 15.15 5.20
N ALA A 279 -2.38 14.80 4.40
CA ALA A 279 -1.15 15.59 4.31
C ALA A 279 -1.37 17.01 3.71
N ALA A 280 -2.35 17.16 2.81
CA ALA A 280 -2.60 18.43 2.10
C ALA A 280 -2.94 19.60 3.04
N LEU A 281 -3.51 19.34 4.23
CA LEU A 281 -3.82 20.40 5.17
C LEU A 281 -2.58 20.95 5.87
N PHE A 282 -1.48 20.20 6.01
CA PHE A 282 -0.32 20.58 6.83
C PHE A 282 0.90 21.08 6.05
N PHE A 283 0.92 20.89 4.73
CA PHE A 283 2.07 21.25 3.87
C PHE A 283 1.82 22.42 2.88
N GLY A 284 1.13 23.47 3.30
CA GLY A 284 1.12 24.79 2.62
C GLY A 284 0.28 24.89 1.33
N SER A 285 0.11 26.10 0.80
CA SER A 285 -0.78 26.38 -0.36
C SER A 285 -0.43 25.60 -1.62
N GLY A 286 0.83 25.16 -1.77
CA GLY A 286 1.27 24.32 -2.91
C GLY A 286 0.82 22.85 -2.86
N THR A 287 0.57 22.27 -1.67
CA THR A 287 0.05 20.89 -1.52
C THR A 287 -1.47 20.83 -1.42
N GLY A 288 -2.11 21.97 -1.13
CA GLY A 288 -3.57 22.11 -1.10
C GLY A 288 -4.27 21.94 -2.46
N ARG A 289 -3.51 21.79 -3.55
CA ARG A 289 -4.01 21.50 -4.91
C ARG A 289 -3.75 20.04 -5.34
N LEU A 290 -3.46 19.13 -4.40
CA LEU A 290 -3.55 17.70 -4.70
C LEU A 290 -5.00 17.39 -5.02
N ASP A 291 -5.22 16.91 -6.24
CA ASP A 291 -6.56 16.70 -6.77
C ASP A 291 -7.28 15.61 -5.97
N THR A 292 -8.18 16.02 -5.07
CA THR A 292 -8.99 15.11 -4.26
C THR A 292 -10.19 14.56 -5.04
N ASP A 293 -10.32 14.92 -6.32
CA ASP A 293 -11.47 14.58 -7.15
C ASP A 293 -11.60 13.07 -7.34
N ILE A 294 -10.49 12.31 -7.34
CA ILE A 294 -10.53 10.84 -7.36
C ILE A 294 -11.27 10.27 -6.14
N PHE A 295 -10.93 10.71 -4.94
CA PHE A 295 -11.56 10.18 -3.72
C PHE A 295 -13.01 10.65 -3.62
N ARG A 296 -13.28 11.90 -4.01
CA ARG A 296 -14.64 12.44 -4.07
C ARG A 296 -15.51 11.66 -5.05
N PHE A 297 -14.99 11.28 -6.21
CA PHE A 297 -15.66 10.42 -7.16
C PHE A 297 -16.12 9.11 -6.50
N PHE A 298 -15.22 8.43 -5.79
CA PHE A 298 -15.58 7.17 -5.11
C PHE A 298 -16.59 7.35 -3.97
N LEU A 299 -16.54 8.44 -3.20
CA LEU A 299 -17.56 8.69 -2.18
C LEU A 299 -18.93 9.08 -2.75
N GLN A 300 -18.97 9.88 -3.81
CA GLN A 300 -20.22 10.23 -4.49
C GLN A 300 -20.82 9.03 -5.20
N SER A 301 -19.99 8.10 -5.67
CA SER A 301 -20.46 6.87 -6.32
C SER A 301 -21.26 5.96 -5.38
N GLU A 302 -21.02 6.02 -4.07
CA GLU A 302 -21.79 5.27 -3.05
C GLU A 302 -23.24 5.75 -2.92
N THR A 303 -23.52 7.03 -3.19
CA THR A 303 -24.88 7.57 -3.10
C THR A 303 -25.68 7.35 -4.38
N VAL A 304 -25.02 7.05 -5.50
CA VAL A 304 -25.63 6.93 -6.84
C VAL A 304 -25.76 5.46 -7.30
N ASN A 305 -25.44 4.48 -6.46
CA ASN A 305 -25.40 3.05 -6.84
C ASN A 305 -24.57 2.82 -8.11
N SER A 306 -23.39 3.46 -8.19
CA SER A 306 -22.43 3.22 -9.28
C SER A 306 -21.91 1.78 -9.22
N ALA A 307 -21.57 1.23 -10.39
CA ALA A 307 -21.07 -0.14 -10.53
C ALA A 307 -19.64 -0.33 -9.95
N LEU A 308 -18.91 0.75 -9.61
CA LEU A 308 -17.64 0.70 -8.87
C LEU A 308 -17.65 1.65 -7.66
N SER A 309 -18.26 1.22 -6.56
CA SER A 309 -18.24 1.93 -5.28
C SER A 309 -16.89 1.80 -4.56
N LEU A 310 -16.63 2.63 -3.54
CA LEU A 310 -15.43 2.51 -2.72
C LEU A 310 -15.37 1.17 -1.96
N SER A 311 -16.51 0.70 -1.46
CA SER A 311 -16.65 -0.64 -0.86
C SER A 311 -16.26 -1.74 -1.85
N GLU A 312 -16.71 -1.64 -3.09
CA GLU A 312 -16.38 -2.61 -4.14
C GLU A 312 -14.90 -2.54 -4.52
N LEU A 313 -14.33 -1.35 -4.67
CA LEU A 313 -12.89 -1.18 -4.88
C LEU A 313 -12.08 -1.79 -3.72
N TYR A 314 -12.48 -1.57 -2.48
CA TYR A 314 -11.82 -2.16 -1.31
C TYR A 314 -11.88 -3.70 -1.37
N ARG A 315 -13.07 -4.26 -1.65
CA ARG A 315 -13.28 -5.70 -1.80
C ARG A 315 -12.40 -6.30 -2.89
N LEU A 316 -12.39 -5.70 -4.09
CA LEU A 316 -11.55 -6.11 -5.20
C LEU A 316 -10.06 -6.05 -4.83
N SER A 317 -9.63 -4.98 -4.18
CA SER A 317 -8.24 -4.78 -3.74
C SER A 317 -7.77 -5.83 -2.74
N ARG A 318 -8.65 -6.27 -1.83
CA ARG A 318 -8.31 -7.35 -0.87
C ARG A 318 -8.19 -8.71 -1.55
N GLN A 319 -8.90 -8.92 -2.65
CA GLN A 319 -8.86 -10.14 -3.44
C GLN A 319 -7.73 -10.12 -4.50
N SER A 320 -7.17 -8.95 -4.84
CA SER A 320 -6.16 -8.83 -5.88
C SER A 320 -4.98 -9.81 -5.73
N PRO A 321 -4.35 -9.99 -4.55
CA PRO A 321 -3.18 -10.87 -4.43
C PRO A 321 -3.43 -12.30 -4.89
N SER A 322 -4.54 -12.93 -4.48
CA SER A 322 -4.86 -14.29 -4.93
C SER A 322 -5.21 -14.35 -6.41
N ARG A 323 -5.77 -13.27 -6.97
CA ARG A 323 -6.12 -13.20 -8.40
C ARG A 323 -4.88 -13.06 -9.29
N PHE A 324 -3.99 -12.11 -9.01
CA PHE A 324 -2.83 -11.86 -9.88
C PHE A 324 -1.69 -12.87 -9.69
N TRP A 325 -1.60 -13.54 -8.53
CA TRP A 325 -0.70 -14.68 -8.36
C TRP A 325 -1.30 -16.01 -8.85
N GLY A 326 -2.62 -16.10 -8.95
CA GLY A 326 -3.35 -17.28 -9.41
C GLY A 326 -2.97 -18.55 -8.63
N ASP A 327 -2.80 -19.65 -9.35
CA ASP A 327 -2.43 -20.96 -8.79
C ASP A 327 -1.07 -20.96 -8.06
N GLY A 328 -0.22 -19.97 -8.34
CA GLY A 328 1.05 -19.79 -7.65
C GLY A 328 0.89 -19.28 -6.21
N TYR A 329 -0.30 -18.83 -5.81
CA TYR A 329 -0.53 -18.20 -4.51
C TYR A 329 -0.78 -19.22 -3.39
N PRO A 330 0.16 -19.41 -2.44
CA PRO A 330 0.08 -20.51 -1.49
C PRO A 330 -1.00 -20.28 -0.44
N MET A 331 -1.56 -21.37 0.08
CA MET A 331 -2.57 -21.33 1.15
C MET A 331 -2.10 -20.56 2.38
N SER A 332 -0.81 -20.64 2.73
CA SER A 332 -0.23 -19.87 3.84
C SER A 332 -0.38 -18.36 3.64
N SER A 333 -0.27 -17.87 2.40
CA SER A 333 -0.46 -16.45 2.08
C SER A 333 -1.92 -16.03 2.04
N GLN A 334 -2.82 -16.94 1.68
CA GLN A 334 -4.27 -16.73 1.76
C GLN A 334 -4.73 -16.66 3.23
N LEU A 335 -4.22 -17.56 4.09
CA LEU A 335 -4.49 -17.52 5.53
C LEU A 335 -3.97 -16.22 6.15
N ASP A 336 -2.77 -15.77 5.76
CA ASP A 336 -2.26 -14.46 6.17
C ASP A 336 -3.19 -13.32 5.75
N ASP A 337 -3.77 -13.32 4.55
CA ASP A 337 -4.73 -12.28 4.15
C ASP A 337 -5.99 -12.28 5.02
N LEU A 338 -6.51 -13.46 5.36
CA LEU A 338 -7.67 -13.61 6.23
C LEU A 338 -7.41 -13.04 7.63
N GLU A 339 -6.24 -13.35 8.20
CA GLU A 339 -5.88 -12.90 9.55
C GLU A 339 -5.64 -11.40 9.64
N ASN A 340 -5.15 -10.79 8.56
CA ASN A 340 -4.88 -9.35 8.52
C ASN A 340 -6.13 -8.54 8.12
N LEU A 341 -7.20 -9.18 7.65
CA LEU A 341 -8.40 -8.51 7.14
C LEU A 341 -9.01 -7.52 8.16
N PRO A 342 -9.21 -7.86 9.45
CA PRO A 342 -9.82 -6.92 10.39
C PRO A 342 -9.01 -5.62 10.57
N GLY A 343 -7.68 -5.72 10.72
CA GLY A 343 -6.84 -4.52 10.85
C GLY A 343 -6.74 -3.72 9.55
N LEU A 344 -6.73 -4.39 8.39
CA LEU A 344 -6.80 -3.72 7.10
C LEU A 344 -8.13 -2.98 6.91
N THR A 345 -9.25 -3.53 7.40
CA THR A 345 -10.57 -2.89 7.32
C THR A 345 -10.66 -1.69 8.26
N LEU A 346 -10.15 -1.79 9.50
CA LEU A 346 -10.06 -0.63 10.40
C LEU A 346 -9.22 0.49 9.76
N TYR A 347 -8.08 0.14 9.15
CA TYR A 347 -7.23 1.11 8.47
C TYR A 347 -7.92 1.78 7.30
N HIS A 348 -8.61 1.00 6.45
CA HIS A 348 -9.41 1.52 5.34
C HIS A 348 -10.46 2.52 5.84
N ARG A 349 -11.29 2.11 6.80
CA ARG A 349 -12.36 2.96 7.35
C ARG A 349 -11.81 4.21 8.03
N SER A 350 -10.65 4.10 8.69
CA SER A 350 -9.96 5.26 9.27
C SER A 350 -9.53 6.28 8.22
N HIS A 351 -9.05 5.85 7.05
CA HIS A 351 -8.75 6.75 5.94
C HIS A 351 -10.03 7.38 5.37
N VAL A 352 -11.09 6.59 5.17
CA VAL A 352 -12.39 7.13 4.73
C VAL A 352 -12.87 8.25 5.65
N VAL A 353 -12.78 8.06 6.96
CA VAL A 353 -13.11 9.09 7.95
C VAL A 353 -12.17 10.30 7.85
N GLN A 354 -10.86 10.11 7.72
CA GLN A 354 -9.91 11.21 7.52
C GLN A 354 -10.26 12.05 6.28
N PHE A 355 -10.73 11.43 5.20
CA PHE A 355 -11.16 12.16 4.01
C PHE A 355 -12.38 13.03 4.31
N LYS A 356 -13.40 12.44 4.94
CA LYS A 356 -14.63 13.15 5.35
C LYS A 356 -14.30 14.34 6.25
N ILE A 357 -13.37 14.17 7.20
CA ILE A 357 -12.85 15.25 8.05
C ILE A 357 -12.22 16.35 7.19
N THR A 358 -11.32 16.00 6.28
CA THR A 358 -10.62 16.95 5.41
C THR A 358 -11.58 17.76 4.55
N GLU A 359 -12.54 17.10 3.89
CA GLU A 359 -13.52 17.80 3.05
C GLU A 359 -14.42 18.72 3.90
N MET A 360 -14.91 18.24 5.05
CA MET A 360 -15.70 19.08 5.94
C MET A 360 -14.91 20.30 6.41
N PHE A 361 -13.64 20.11 6.81
CA PHE A 361 -12.78 21.20 7.24
C PHE A 361 -12.53 22.23 6.12
N LYS A 362 -12.31 21.80 4.87
CA LYS A 362 -12.13 22.70 3.72
C LYS A 362 -13.38 23.52 3.40
N HIS A 363 -14.57 22.94 3.52
CA HIS A 363 -15.84 23.59 3.19
C HIS A 363 -16.41 24.42 4.35
N THR A 364 -15.82 24.32 5.54
CA THR A 364 -16.26 25.07 6.72
C THR A 364 -15.76 26.52 6.65
N SER A 365 -16.68 27.46 6.42
CA SER A 365 -16.51 28.84 6.89
C SER A 365 -17.10 28.96 8.29
N GLY A 366 -16.44 29.71 9.18
CA GLY A 366 -16.62 29.65 10.64
C GLY A 366 -18.00 29.92 11.24
N ALA A 367 -19.02 30.19 10.43
CA ALA A 367 -20.39 30.48 10.84
C ALA A 367 -21.41 29.41 10.43
N ASP A 368 -21.07 28.45 9.56
CA ASP A 368 -22.06 27.59 8.87
C ASP A 368 -22.10 26.12 9.33
N ILE A 369 -21.38 25.73 10.39
CA ILE A 369 -21.53 24.36 10.91
C ILE A 369 -22.82 24.28 11.73
N SER A 370 -23.83 23.63 11.16
CA SER A 370 -24.99 23.14 11.94
C SER A 370 -24.53 22.06 12.91
N PHE A 371 -25.00 22.15 14.16
CA PHE A 371 -24.79 21.16 15.22
C PHE A 371 -26.08 20.40 15.56
N GLU A 372 -27.08 20.47 14.67
CA GLU A 372 -28.31 19.73 14.83
C GLU A 372 -28.04 18.22 14.86
N ALA A 373 -29.00 17.48 15.41
CA ALA A 373 -29.04 16.03 15.24
C ALA A 373 -28.91 15.72 13.75
N ASP A 374 -27.99 14.82 13.39
CA ASP A 374 -27.61 14.48 12.02
C ASP A 374 -26.76 15.51 11.24
N SER A 375 -26.14 16.49 11.89
CA SER A 375 -25.11 17.32 11.24
C SER A 375 -23.93 16.50 10.69
N PRO A 376 -23.25 16.96 9.63
CA PRO A 376 -22.05 16.28 9.09
C PRO A 376 -20.98 16.05 10.16
N TYR A 377 -20.81 17.01 11.08
CA TYR A 377 -19.90 16.88 12.22
C TYR A 377 -20.29 15.70 13.12
N GLN A 378 -21.56 15.65 13.56
CA GLN A 378 -22.03 14.60 14.46
C GLN A 378 -21.99 13.22 13.78
N ARG A 379 -22.28 13.14 12.47
CA ARG A 379 -22.17 11.89 11.70
C ARG A 379 -20.75 11.33 11.70
N ILE A 380 -19.75 12.17 11.43
CA ILE A 380 -18.34 11.75 11.46
C ILE A 380 -17.92 11.32 12.87
N ALA A 381 -18.32 12.07 13.91
CA ALA A 381 -17.98 11.74 15.28
C ALA A 381 -18.65 10.43 15.77
N ASN A 382 -19.90 10.19 15.36
CA ASN A 382 -20.61 8.93 15.59
C ASN A 382 -19.95 7.76 14.85
N GLU A 383 -19.49 7.97 13.61
CA GLU A 383 -18.75 6.96 12.83
C GLU A 383 -17.43 6.56 13.52
N ILE A 384 -16.66 7.53 14.04
CA ILE A 384 -15.44 7.28 14.83
C ILE A 384 -15.75 6.48 16.10
N SER A 385 -16.84 6.82 16.79
CA SER A 385 -17.28 6.13 18.01
C SER A 385 -17.74 4.70 17.70
N THR A 386 -18.44 4.51 16.58
CA THR A 386 -18.88 3.19 16.10
C THR A 386 -17.68 2.29 15.77
N LEU A 387 -16.66 2.84 15.11
CA LEU A 387 -15.40 2.13 14.86
C LEU A 387 -14.71 1.68 16.15
N SER A 388 -14.77 2.49 17.23
CA SER A 388 -14.18 2.11 18.52
C SER A 388 -14.83 0.84 19.10
N ILE A 389 -16.15 0.72 18.94
CA ILE A 389 -16.96 -0.38 19.48
C ILE A 389 -16.77 -1.63 18.62
N GLU A 390 -16.89 -1.48 17.29
CA GLU A 390 -16.79 -2.61 16.36
C GLU A 390 -15.40 -3.27 16.38
N TYR A 391 -14.34 -2.48 16.56
CA TYR A 391 -12.96 -2.96 16.59
C TYR A 391 -12.36 -3.00 18.00
N ASP A 392 -13.17 -3.00 19.06
CA ASP A 392 -12.68 -2.96 20.46
C ASP A 392 -11.69 -4.09 20.74
N THR A 393 -11.98 -5.32 20.34
CA THR A 393 -11.06 -6.46 20.51
C THR A 393 -9.70 -6.21 19.87
N LEU A 394 -9.66 -5.62 18.67
CA LEU A 394 -8.42 -5.31 17.96
C LEU A 394 -7.66 -4.19 18.65
N LEU A 395 -8.35 -3.11 19.00
CA LEU A 395 -7.79 -1.95 19.69
C LEU A 395 -7.23 -2.33 21.07
N THR A 396 -7.97 -3.14 21.82
CA THR A 396 -7.56 -3.68 23.13
C THR A 396 -6.37 -4.63 22.98
N SER A 397 -6.34 -5.47 21.95
CA SER A 397 -5.17 -6.33 21.66
C SER A 397 -3.91 -5.50 21.40
N ALA A 398 -4.01 -4.39 20.65
CA ALA A 398 -2.88 -3.49 20.43
C ALA A 398 -2.37 -2.86 21.75
N LYS A 399 -3.29 -2.43 22.63
CA LYS A 399 -2.97 -1.83 23.93
C LYS A 399 -2.28 -2.82 24.87
N LEU A 400 -2.86 -4.01 25.03
CA LEU A 400 -2.39 -5.02 25.98
C LEU A 400 -1.10 -5.70 25.52
N SER A 401 -0.85 -5.76 24.21
CA SER A 401 0.38 -6.37 23.70
C SER A 401 1.61 -5.53 24.06
N PRO A 402 2.67 -6.14 24.62
CA PRO A 402 3.91 -5.41 24.95
C PRO A 402 4.76 -5.09 23.71
N SER A 403 4.58 -5.84 22.61
CA SER A 403 5.34 -5.73 21.37
C SER A 403 4.50 -6.17 20.17
N CYS A 404 4.97 -5.91 18.94
CA CYS A 404 4.32 -6.47 17.74
C CYS A 404 4.90 -7.84 17.31
N ASP A 405 5.90 -8.37 18.01
CA ASP A 405 6.60 -9.63 17.67
C ASP A 405 5.99 -10.89 18.33
N VAL A 406 4.81 -10.78 18.93
CA VAL A 406 4.17 -11.86 19.72
C VAL A 406 3.77 -13.07 18.87
N ALA A 407 3.59 -12.91 17.56
CA ALA A 407 3.02 -13.93 16.68
C ALA A 407 4.04 -14.73 15.84
N GLY A 408 5.29 -14.91 16.31
CA GLY A 408 6.24 -15.83 15.68
C GLY A 408 6.55 -15.51 14.20
N GLY A 409 6.70 -14.23 13.87
CA GLY A 409 7.01 -13.77 12.50
C GLY A 409 5.79 -13.48 11.62
N ARG A 410 4.56 -13.71 12.10
CA ARG A 410 3.32 -13.34 11.39
C ARG A 410 3.08 -11.83 11.47
N ARG A 411 2.69 -11.21 10.36
CA ARG A 411 2.46 -9.75 10.29
C ARG A 411 1.13 -9.28 10.89
N VAL A 412 0.29 -10.19 11.41
CA VAL A 412 -1.03 -9.83 11.97
C VAL A 412 -0.91 -8.78 13.08
N MET A 413 0.04 -8.94 14.00
CA MET A 413 0.25 -7.97 15.07
C MET A 413 0.84 -6.66 14.55
N GLU A 414 1.71 -6.69 13.55
CA GLU A 414 2.16 -5.46 12.87
C GLU A 414 0.94 -4.70 12.32
N THR A 415 0.05 -5.41 11.63
CA THR A 415 -1.20 -4.87 11.08
C THR A 415 -2.12 -4.28 12.12
N ILE A 416 -2.33 -4.98 13.22
CA ILE A 416 -3.12 -4.48 14.36
C ILE A 416 -2.50 -3.18 14.91
N PHE A 417 -1.19 -3.11 15.06
CA PHE A 417 -0.52 -1.92 15.60
C PHE A 417 -0.69 -0.70 14.70
N TRP A 418 -0.27 -0.77 13.42
CA TRP A 418 -0.35 0.41 12.56
C TRP A 418 -1.80 0.79 12.19
N SER A 419 -2.75 -0.15 12.19
CA SER A 419 -4.17 0.17 12.01
C SER A 419 -4.77 0.86 13.24
N ALA A 420 -4.47 0.39 14.46
CA ALA A 420 -4.88 1.05 15.70
C ALA A 420 -4.28 2.46 15.85
N ILE A 421 -2.98 2.61 15.54
CA ILE A 421 -2.31 3.92 15.54
C ILE A 421 -2.95 4.86 14.52
N THR A 422 -3.31 4.37 13.33
CA THR A 422 -4.02 5.17 12.32
C THR A 422 -5.39 5.60 12.84
N TYR A 423 -6.15 4.71 13.48
CA TYR A 423 -7.44 5.02 14.07
C TYR A 423 -7.32 6.12 15.14
N TYR A 424 -6.41 5.97 16.11
CA TYR A 424 -6.21 7.00 17.14
C TYR A 424 -5.69 8.31 16.53
N GLY A 425 -4.84 8.24 15.50
CA GLY A 425 -4.44 9.39 14.70
C GLY A 425 -5.64 10.10 14.04
N THR A 426 -6.62 9.36 13.54
CA THR A 426 -7.87 9.95 13.02
C THR A 426 -8.65 10.70 14.09
N VAL A 427 -8.70 10.18 15.33
CA VAL A 427 -9.31 10.88 16.46
C VAL A 427 -8.57 12.18 16.78
N VAL A 428 -7.23 12.15 16.84
CA VAL A 428 -6.40 13.35 17.04
C VAL A 428 -6.66 14.36 15.92
N TYR A 429 -6.68 13.91 14.67
CA TYR A 429 -6.90 14.75 13.51
C TYR A 429 -8.27 15.44 13.54
N PHE A 430 -9.33 14.70 13.89
CA PHE A 430 -10.68 15.26 14.07
C PHE A 430 -10.66 16.42 15.09
N HIS A 431 -10.09 16.18 16.27
CA HIS A 431 -10.00 17.20 17.32
C HIS A 431 -9.22 18.43 16.84
N LEU A 432 -8.05 18.25 16.22
CA LEU A 432 -7.24 19.38 15.74
C LEU A 432 -7.94 20.19 14.64
N CYS A 433 -8.74 19.56 13.79
CA CYS A 433 -9.53 20.28 12.77
C CYS A 433 -10.68 21.09 13.37
N PHE A 434 -11.22 20.70 14.52
CA PHE A 434 -12.44 21.30 15.07
C PHE A 434 -12.29 21.79 16.52
N GLU A 435 -11.07 21.98 17.01
CA GLU A 435 -10.79 22.42 18.39
C GLU A 435 -11.47 23.77 18.71
N ASP A 436 -11.26 24.76 17.84
CA ASP A 436 -11.88 26.10 17.93
C ASP A 436 -13.41 26.05 17.95
N LEU A 437 -13.98 25.01 17.33
CA LEU A 437 -15.41 24.83 17.19
C LEU A 437 -16.01 24.30 18.50
N VAL A 438 -15.37 23.27 19.07
CA VAL A 438 -15.75 22.66 20.36
C VAL A 438 -15.60 23.68 21.50
N ALA A 439 -14.52 24.47 21.49
CA ALA A 439 -14.27 25.48 22.53
C ALA A 439 -15.38 26.55 22.62
N ARG A 440 -16.04 26.89 21.51
CA ARG A 440 -17.13 27.88 21.48
C ARG A 440 -18.49 27.31 21.91
N ARG A 441 -18.63 25.98 21.92
CA ARG A 441 -19.91 25.27 22.01
C ARG A 441 -19.74 23.97 22.84
N PRO A 442 -19.40 24.06 24.13
CA PRO A 442 -19.10 22.90 24.98
C PRO A 442 -20.32 21.97 25.19
N GLU A 443 -21.54 22.48 24.99
CA GLU A 443 -22.79 21.72 25.02
C GLU A 443 -22.88 20.59 23.98
N TYR A 444 -22.05 20.59 22.94
CA TYR A 444 -22.00 19.56 21.90
C TYR A 444 -20.79 18.64 22.03
N GLN A 445 -20.24 18.50 23.24
CA GLN A 445 -19.13 17.59 23.48
C GLN A 445 -19.53 16.16 23.12
N THR A 446 -18.92 15.63 22.06
CA THR A 446 -19.24 14.31 21.55
C THR A 446 -18.71 13.23 22.50
N SER A 447 -19.40 12.10 22.63
CA SER A 447 -18.98 10.89 23.38
C SER A 447 -17.75 10.18 22.78
N MET A 448 -16.92 10.90 22.03
CA MET A 448 -15.72 10.39 21.39
C MET A 448 -14.55 10.35 22.39
N LEU A 449 -13.57 9.50 22.11
CA LEU A 449 -12.33 9.43 22.89
C LEU A 449 -11.68 10.82 23.05
N PRO A 450 -11.33 11.24 24.28
CA PRO A 450 -10.67 12.53 24.52
C PRO A 450 -9.35 12.66 23.76
N LEU A 451 -9.02 13.90 23.32
CA LEU A 451 -7.78 14.20 22.60
C LEU A 451 -6.54 13.71 23.34
N THR A 452 -6.43 13.99 24.64
CA THR A 452 -5.29 13.59 25.48
C THR A 452 -5.08 12.07 25.49
N THR A 453 -6.17 11.29 25.59
CA THR A 453 -6.12 9.83 25.54
C THR A 453 -5.73 9.34 24.16
N ALA A 454 -6.28 9.93 23.09
CA ALA A 454 -5.94 9.56 21.71
C ALA A 454 -4.46 9.82 21.40
N VAL A 455 -3.94 11.00 21.77
CA VAL A 455 -2.52 11.37 21.65
C VAL A 455 -1.63 10.38 22.40
N SER A 456 -1.96 10.08 23.66
CA SER A 456 -1.20 9.13 24.48
C SER A 456 -1.13 7.75 23.83
N LEU A 457 -2.25 7.26 23.28
CA LEU A 457 -2.30 5.96 22.61
C LEU A 457 -1.51 5.93 21.30
N VAL A 458 -1.52 7.00 20.51
CA VAL A 458 -0.65 7.08 19.30
C VAL A 458 0.82 6.99 19.69
N LEU A 459 1.25 7.76 20.70
CA LEU A 459 2.64 7.83 21.13
C LEU A 459 3.10 6.52 21.79
N GLU A 460 2.29 5.93 22.67
CA GLU A 460 2.61 4.68 23.35
C GLU A 460 2.71 3.50 22.36
N LEU A 461 1.71 3.35 21.49
CA LEU A 461 1.73 2.29 20.47
C LEU A 461 2.83 2.54 19.43
N GLY A 462 3.10 3.79 19.07
CA GLY A 462 4.22 4.18 18.22
C GLY A 462 5.58 3.80 18.83
N LEU A 463 5.76 4.01 20.13
CA LEU A 463 6.96 3.61 20.85
C LEU A 463 7.14 2.08 20.88
N LYS A 464 6.06 1.34 21.18
CA LYS A 464 6.07 -0.13 21.13
C LYS A 464 6.41 -0.64 19.73
N LEU A 465 5.78 -0.06 18.70
CA LEU A 465 6.06 -0.39 17.29
C LEU A 465 7.51 -0.11 16.92
N HIS A 466 8.04 1.04 17.32
CA HIS A 466 9.43 1.41 17.08
C HIS A 466 10.40 0.42 17.73
N ARG A 467 10.16 0.04 19.00
CA ARG A 467 11.03 -0.90 19.73
C ARG A 467 11.08 -2.28 19.07
N SER A 468 9.96 -2.76 18.53
CA SER A 468 9.89 -4.05 17.86
C SER A 468 10.37 -4.00 16.41
N ARG A 469 9.86 -3.03 15.64
CA ARG A 469 10.03 -2.93 14.18
C ARG A 469 10.19 -1.46 13.77
N PRO A 470 11.38 -0.84 13.93
CA PRO A 470 11.60 0.57 13.61
C PRO A 470 11.19 0.96 12.19
N ARG A 471 11.39 0.06 11.22
CA ARG A 471 11.03 0.29 9.81
C ARG A 471 9.55 0.53 9.59
N LEU A 472 8.66 0.00 10.45
CA LEU A 472 7.21 0.19 10.31
C LEU A 472 6.76 1.63 10.62
N LEU A 473 7.63 2.47 11.21
CA LEU A 473 7.33 3.87 11.45
C LEU A 473 6.95 4.65 10.18
N VAL A 474 7.47 4.26 9.01
CA VAL A 474 7.09 4.94 7.75
C VAL A 474 5.59 4.91 7.48
N ARG A 475 4.89 3.87 7.97
CA ARG A 475 3.44 3.72 7.79
C ARG A 475 2.62 4.60 8.74
N ILE A 476 3.23 5.06 9.83
CA ILE A 476 2.57 5.88 10.84
C ILE A 476 3.16 7.28 10.94
N THR A 477 3.94 7.70 9.95
CA THR A 477 4.55 9.04 9.88
C THR A 477 3.53 10.14 10.17
N TRP A 478 2.36 10.06 9.54
CA TRP A 478 1.30 11.06 9.71
C TRP A 478 0.66 11.03 11.10
N PRO A 479 0.13 9.90 11.62
CA PRO A 479 -0.33 9.80 13.00
C PRO A 479 0.69 10.30 14.03
N LEU A 480 1.96 9.95 13.85
CA LEU A 480 3.04 10.35 14.75
C LEU A 480 3.26 11.87 14.74
N PHE A 481 3.27 12.47 13.54
CA PHE A 481 3.40 13.92 13.36
C PHE A 481 2.29 14.69 14.08
N ILE A 482 1.02 14.33 13.87
CA ILE A 482 -0.10 15.05 14.49
C ILE A 482 -0.17 14.85 16.01
N ALA A 483 0.12 13.65 16.51
CA ALA A 483 0.17 13.40 17.94
C ALA A 483 1.33 14.16 18.62
N GLY A 484 2.48 14.26 17.94
CA GLY A 484 3.59 15.07 18.41
C GLY A 484 3.28 16.57 18.44
N ILE A 485 2.46 17.09 17.52
CA ILE A 485 2.00 18.49 17.57
C ILE A 485 0.99 18.70 18.69
N ALA A 486 0.07 17.73 18.87
CA ALA A 486 -1.01 17.83 19.84
C ALA A 486 -0.57 17.59 21.29
N THR A 487 0.55 16.90 21.52
CA THR A 487 1.07 16.70 22.88
C THR A 487 1.74 17.96 23.40
N SER A 488 1.49 18.29 24.67
CA SER A 488 2.21 19.35 25.40
C SER A 488 3.49 18.85 26.06
N ASP A 489 3.71 17.53 26.10
CA ASP A 489 4.88 16.92 26.72
C ASP A 489 6.11 17.02 25.80
N ARG A 490 7.10 17.81 26.25
CA ARG A 490 8.34 18.04 25.52
C ARG A 490 9.17 16.78 25.29
N ILE A 491 9.13 15.80 26.21
CA ILE A 491 9.85 14.54 26.05
C ILE A 491 9.28 13.76 24.86
N TYR A 492 7.96 13.72 24.72
CA TYR A 492 7.32 13.09 23.58
C TYR A 492 7.53 13.89 22.28
N GLN A 493 7.52 15.22 22.32
CA GLN A 493 7.85 16.04 21.15
C GLN A 493 9.27 15.78 20.65
N ASP A 494 10.25 15.75 21.55
CA ASP A 494 11.65 15.46 21.21
C ASP A 494 11.78 14.04 20.63
N TRP A 495 11.12 13.05 21.24
CA TRP A 495 11.11 11.69 20.72
C TRP A 495 10.53 11.62 19.30
N VAL A 496 9.39 12.28 19.05
CA VAL A 496 8.77 12.36 17.72
C VAL A 496 9.70 13.05 16.72
N SER A 497 10.31 14.19 17.09
CA SER A 497 11.26 14.91 16.23
C SER A 497 12.40 14.01 15.76
N ILE A 498 13.03 13.29 16.70
CA ILE A 498 14.12 12.36 16.39
C ILE A 498 13.63 11.23 15.47
N ARG A 499 12.47 10.62 15.78
CA ARG A 499 11.93 9.53 14.94
C ARG A 499 11.60 10.00 13.53
N LEU A 500 11.00 11.18 13.36
CA LEU A 500 10.70 11.74 12.04
C LEU A 500 11.98 12.05 11.24
N ARG A 501 13.04 12.53 11.91
CA ARG A 501 14.35 12.78 11.29
C ARG A 501 15.01 11.50 10.78
N GLU A 502 14.93 10.42 11.54
CA GLU A 502 15.47 9.11 11.13
C GLU A 502 14.80 8.56 9.87
N LEU A 503 13.54 8.90 9.62
CA LEU A 503 12.84 8.50 8.40
C LEU A 503 13.43 9.18 7.14
N GLY A 504 14.22 10.25 7.30
CA GLY A 504 14.95 10.92 6.23
C GLY A 504 15.77 9.98 5.36
N ARG A 505 16.30 8.90 5.93
CA ARG A 505 17.03 7.86 5.19
C ARG A 505 16.24 7.19 4.06
N TYR A 506 14.90 7.23 4.12
CA TYR A 506 14.02 6.61 3.12
C TYR A 506 13.50 7.61 2.07
N GLY A 507 13.70 8.92 2.28
CA GLY A 507 13.17 9.95 1.39
C GLY A 507 13.33 11.38 1.93
N GLN A 508 13.51 12.33 1.01
CA GLN A 508 13.57 13.77 1.27
C GLN A 508 12.22 14.37 1.72
N ASN A 509 11.09 13.71 1.46
CA ASN A 509 9.81 14.10 2.08
C ASN A 509 9.87 14.01 3.60
N TYR A 510 10.51 12.98 4.14
CA TYR A 510 10.59 12.79 5.59
C TYR A 510 11.43 13.89 6.26
N ASP A 511 12.50 14.37 5.62
CA ASP A 511 13.23 15.57 6.09
C ASP A 511 12.35 16.81 6.10
N ARG A 512 11.50 16.98 5.08
CA ARG A 512 10.53 18.09 5.00
C ARG A 512 9.50 17.99 6.12
N ILE A 513 9.00 16.78 6.40
CA ILE A 513 8.07 16.50 7.51
C ILE A 513 8.74 16.80 8.85
N SER A 514 9.96 16.33 9.08
CA SER A 514 10.72 16.56 10.31
C SER A 514 11.00 18.04 10.54
N ARG A 515 11.47 18.78 9.52
CA ARG A 515 11.65 20.24 9.63
C ARG A 515 10.34 20.96 9.93
N ARG A 516 9.26 20.56 9.25
CA ARG A 516 7.94 21.16 9.49
C ARG A 516 7.45 20.90 10.91
N PHE A 517 7.72 19.71 11.44
CA PHE A 517 7.42 19.38 12.82
C PHE A 517 8.17 20.29 13.79
N ASP A 518 9.48 20.44 13.61
CA ASP A 518 10.33 21.28 14.46
C ASP A 518 9.88 22.75 14.43
N GLU A 519 9.56 23.29 13.24
CA GLU A 519 9.02 24.64 13.07
C GLU A 519 7.73 24.87 13.89
N ILE A 520 6.79 23.93 13.85
CA ILE A 520 5.51 24.04 14.56
C ILE A 520 5.71 23.90 16.07
N SER A 521 6.54 22.93 16.49
CA SER A 521 6.80 22.62 17.90
C SER A 521 7.61 23.72 18.62
N GLN A 522 8.48 24.42 17.90
CA GLN A 522 9.24 25.58 18.39
C GLN A 522 8.43 26.88 18.32
N GLY A 523 7.52 27.01 17.35
CA GLY A 523 6.72 28.21 17.08
C GLY A 523 5.48 28.43 17.96
N GLY A 524 5.21 27.58 18.95
CA GLY A 524 4.24 27.78 20.05
C GLY A 524 2.87 28.40 19.72
N HIS A 525 1.81 27.59 19.72
CA HIS A 525 0.38 27.96 19.74
C HIS A 525 -0.20 28.88 18.63
N SER A 526 0.59 29.54 17.79
CA SER A 526 0.06 30.50 16.78
C SER A 526 -0.27 29.87 15.42
N TYR A 527 0.16 28.62 15.16
CA TYR A 527 0.12 28.03 13.82
C TYR A 527 -1.29 27.73 13.29
N PHE A 528 -2.23 27.33 14.17
CA PHE A 528 -3.61 27.02 13.76
C PHE A 528 -4.43 28.29 13.48
N HIS A 529 -4.20 29.38 14.21
CA HIS A 529 -4.85 30.67 13.94
C HIS A 529 -4.36 31.31 12.63
N GLY A 530 -3.05 31.32 12.37
CA GLY A 530 -2.48 32.00 11.21
C GLY A 530 -2.72 31.34 9.85
N ARG A 531 -3.31 30.14 9.81
CA ARG A 531 -3.62 29.44 8.55
C ARG A 531 -5.02 29.71 8.03
N ARG A 532 -5.96 29.99 8.94
CA ARG A 532 -7.32 30.37 8.58
C ARG A 532 -7.31 31.61 7.69
N GLU A 533 -6.53 32.63 8.04
CA GLU A 533 -6.39 33.86 7.25
C GLU A 533 -5.80 33.64 5.85
N ARG A 534 -4.85 32.70 5.68
CA ARG A 534 -4.21 32.47 4.38
C ARG A 534 -5.07 31.73 3.35
N TYR A 535 -6.05 30.94 3.78
CA TYR A 535 -7.02 30.34 2.86
C TYR A 535 -8.08 31.34 2.36
N TYR A 536 -8.25 32.47 3.05
CA TYR A 536 -9.18 33.54 2.65
C TYR A 536 -8.54 34.61 1.75
N LEU A 537 -7.20 34.70 1.73
CA LEU A 537 -6.47 35.75 1.00
C LEU A 537 -6.03 35.36 -0.43
N ASP A 538 -6.13 34.10 -0.82
CA ASP A 538 -5.83 33.60 -2.18
C ASP A 538 -7.11 33.24 -2.98
N ARG A 539 -8.21 34.00 -2.79
CA ARG A 539 -9.38 33.96 -3.69
C ARG A 539 -9.40 35.16 -4.63
#